data_AF-A0A401S355-F1
#
_entry.id   AF-A0A401S355-F1
#
_cell.length_a   1.000
_cell.length_b   1.000
_cell.length_c   1.000
_cell.angle_alpha   90.00
_cell.angle_beta   90.00
_cell.angle_gamma   90.00
#
_symmetry.space_group_name_H-M   'P 1'
#
loop_
_entity.id
_entity.type
_entity.pdbx_description
1 polymer ?
#
loop_
_entity_poly.entity_id
_entity_poly.type
_entity_poly.pdbx_seq_one_letter_code
_entity_poly.pdbx_strand_id
1 'polypeptide(L)'
;MNADQLLKAQRHKLIMILGRDSVEIFESILDHLLAWDLLSWEEYEHVKSPEVLSHSSCNLLDIVTLKGTRACELFLLALEDIIHSSQLADLILGSYKPPEKSPEPSASLATLPSQSLQQHRPNIVRKLHGHIAAVLEILHSYGHFSKYECDEVQLPICRCVCVCV
;
A
#
# COMPACT_ATOMS: atom_id res chain seq x y z
N MET A 1 11.18 15.98 -14.68
CA MET A 1 9.75 16.22 -14.43
C MET A 1 9.47 15.78 -13.00
N ASN A 2 8.86 16.62 -12.17
CA ASN A 2 8.57 16.26 -10.77
C ASN A 2 7.34 15.33 -10.70
N ALA A 3 7.26 14.49 -9.67
CA ALA A 3 6.17 13.53 -9.51
C ALA A 3 4.79 14.20 -9.44
N ASP A 4 4.68 15.39 -8.82
CA ASP A 4 3.43 16.14 -8.72
C ASP A 4 2.95 16.66 -10.09
N GLN A 5 3.88 17.12 -10.93
CA GLN A 5 3.57 17.58 -12.29
C GLN A 5 3.16 16.41 -13.19
N LEU A 6 3.79 15.24 -13.02
CA LEU A 6 3.41 14.01 -13.72
C LEU A 6 2.01 13.56 -13.32
N LEU A 7 1.71 13.52 -12.02
CA LEU A 7 0.37 13.17 -11.51
C LEU A 7 -0.70 14.13 -12.04
N LYS A 8 -0.45 15.45 -12.01
CA LYS A 8 -1.37 16.46 -12.55
C LYS A 8 -1.59 16.27 -14.05
N ALA A 9 -0.52 16.05 -14.82
CA ALA A 9 -0.60 15.87 -16.27
C ALA A 9 -1.32 14.57 -16.68
N GLN A 10 -1.14 13.49 -15.92
CA GLN A 10 -1.70 12.18 -16.21
C GLN A 10 -2.93 11.83 -15.36
N ARG A 11 -3.48 12.79 -14.61
CA ARG A 11 -4.58 12.58 -13.64
C ARG A 11 -5.73 11.77 -14.22
N HIS A 12 -6.23 12.17 -15.39
CA HIS A 12 -7.35 11.47 -16.04
C HIS A 12 -7.04 10.01 -16.37
N LYS A 13 -5.80 9.71 -16.80
CA LYS A 13 -5.38 8.34 -17.10
C LYS A 13 -5.24 7.51 -15.83
N LEU A 14 -4.66 8.08 -14.76
CA LEU A 14 -4.54 7.42 -13.47
C LEU A 14 -5.91 7.07 -12.88
N ILE A 15 -6.88 8.00 -12.93
CA ILE A 15 -8.27 7.74 -12.51
C ILE A 15 -8.89 6.62 -13.34
N MET A 16 -8.65 6.60 -14.65
CA MET A 16 -9.17 5.54 -15.52
C MET A 16 -8.58 4.17 -15.20
N ILE A 17 -7.28 4.09 -14.92
CA ILE A 17 -6.60 2.83 -14.58
C ILE A 17 -7.16 2.32 -13.25
N LEU A 18 -7.06 3.13 -12.19
CA LEU A 18 -7.54 2.78 -10.86
C LEU A 18 -9.05 2.51 -10.81
N GLY A 19 -9.84 3.19 -11.64
CA GLY A 19 -11.28 3.02 -11.73
C GLY A 19 -11.73 1.83 -12.57
N ARG A 20 -10.85 1.28 -13.43
CA ARG A 20 -11.13 0.10 -14.27
C ARG A 20 -10.61 -1.19 -13.64
N ASP A 21 -9.56 -1.09 -12.85
CA ASP A 21 -8.94 -2.21 -12.15
C ASP A 21 -9.82 -2.74 -11.00
N SER A 22 -9.40 -3.87 -10.43
CA SER A 22 -10.10 -4.50 -9.30
C SER A 22 -10.08 -3.61 -8.05
N VAL A 23 -11.16 -3.65 -7.27
CA VAL A 23 -11.22 -3.09 -5.91
C VAL A 23 -10.03 -3.56 -5.07
N GLU A 24 -9.61 -4.82 -5.25
CA GLU A 24 -8.46 -5.41 -4.54
C GLU A 24 -7.13 -4.71 -4.87
N ILE A 25 -6.95 -4.26 -6.12
CA ILE A 25 -5.75 -3.52 -6.55
C ILE A 25 -5.76 -2.13 -5.90
N PHE A 26 -6.92 -1.47 -5.90
CA PHE A 26 -7.09 -0.17 -5.27
C PHE A 26 -6.85 -0.22 -3.75
N GLU A 27 -7.46 -1.19 -3.06
CA GLU A 27 -7.25 -1.42 -1.63
C GLU A 27 -5.77 -1.75 -1.33
N SER A 28 -5.12 -2.54 -2.19
CA SER A 28 -3.70 -2.83 -2.03
C SER A 28 -2.84 -1.55 -2.13
N ILE A 29 -3.17 -0.61 -3.02
CA ILE A 29 -2.47 0.69 -3.09
C ILE A 29 -2.67 1.46 -1.79
N LEU A 30 -3.91 1.55 -1.30
CA LEU A 30 -4.21 2.23 -0.03
C LEU A 30 -3.42 1.62 1.13
N ASP A 31 -3.29 0.29 1.18
CA ASP A 31 -2.54 -0.39 2.23
C ASP A 31 -1.04 -0.03 2.21
N HIS A 32 -0.42 0.17 1.04
CA HIS A 32 0.98 0.65 0.95
C HIS A 32 1.12 2.10 1.42
N LEU A 33 0.18 2.96 1.06
CA LEU A 33 0.21 4.35 1.48
C LEU A 33 -0.03 4.50 2.99
N LEU A 34 -0.87 3.65 3.57
CA LEU A 34 -1.06 3.57 5.02
C LEU A 34 0.20 3.02 5.71
N ALA A 35 0.83 1.98 5.16
CA ALA A 35 2.06 1.38 5.71
C ALA A 35 3.27 2.33 5.67
N TRP A 36 3.27 3.33 4.78
CA TRP A 36 4.31 4.35 4.69
C TRP A 36 3.96 5.64 5.44
N ASP A 37 2.96 5.61 6.31
CA ASP A 37 2.45 6.77 7.07
C ASP A 37 2.04 7.97 6.19
N LEU A 38 1.69 7.70 4.92
CA LEU A 38 1.26 8.74 3.98
C LEU A 38 -0.23 9.06 4.14
N LEU A 39 -1.03 8.02 4.37
CA LEU A 39 -2.43 8.14 4.73
C LEU A 39 -2.58 7.91 6.24
N SER A 40 -3.36 8.76 6.88
CA SER A 40 -3.94 8.44 8.18
C SER A 40 -5.06 7.42 8.02
N TRP A 41 -5.43 6.75 9.12
CA TRP A 41 -6.55 5.81 9.11
C TRP A 41 -7.89 6.48 8.72
N GLU A 42 -8.09 7.74 9.10
CA GLU A 42 -9.28 8.52 8.72
C GLU A 42 -9.33 8.77 7.20
N GLU A 43 -8.20 9.16 6.60
CA GLU A 43 -8.09 9.35 5.15
C GLU A 43 -8.27 8.04 4.40
N TYR A 44 -7.75 6.93 4.94
CA TYR A 44 -7.93 5.58 4.39
C TYR A 44 -9.41 5.21 4.33
N GLU A 45 -10.14 5.30 5.45
CA GLU A 45 -11.57 4.96 5.50
C GLU A 45 -12.40 5.86 4.58
N HIS A 46 -12.08 7.16 4.53
CA HIS A 46 -12.77 8.11 3.67
C HIS A 46 -12.62 7.77 2.18
N VAL A 47 -11.41 7.34 1.76
CA VAL A 47 -11.11 6.99 0.37
C VAL A 47 -11.56 5.57 0.03
N LYS A 48 -11.65 4.66 1.01
CA LYS A 48 -12.11 3.28 0.83
C LYS A 48 -13.63 3.18 0.65
N SER A 49 -14.39 4.07 1.30
CA SER A 49 -15.86 4.06 1.31
C SER A 49 -16.64 4.57 0.05
N PRO A 50 -16.08 4.90 -1.13
CA PRO A 50 -16.93 5.33 -2.24
C PRO A 50 -17.59 4.18 -2.98
N GLU A 51 -18.86 4.40 -3.31
CA GLU A 51 -19.71 3.51 -4.13
C GLU A 51 -19.16 3.30 -5.55
N VAL A 52 -18.24 4.18 -6.00
CA VAL A 52 -17.60 4.15 -7.33
C VAL A 52 -16.09 4.38 -7.23
N LEU A 53 -15.30 3.42 -7.73
CA LEU A 53 -13.82 3.46 -7.70
C LEU A 53 -13.22 4.69 -8.38
N SER A 54 -13.85 5.22 -9.42
CA SER A 54 -13.37 6.45 -10.08
C SER A 54 -13.42 7.66 -9.15
N HIS A 55 -14.41 7.74 -8.27
CA HIS A 55 -14.50 8.80 -7.26
C HIS A 55 -13.44 8.60 -6.17
N SER A 56 -13.25 7.38 -5.68
CA SER A 56 -12.16 7.03 -4.76
C SER A 56 -10.80 7.41 -5.32
N SER A 57 -10.58 7.12 -6.59
CA SER A 57 -9.33 7.41 -7.30
C SER A 57 -9.07 8.91 -7.43
N CYS A 58 -10.11 9.70 -7.72
CA CYS A 58 -10.02 11.16 -7.71
C CYS A 58 -9.61 11.67 -6.34
N ASN A 59 -10.32 11.25 -5.29
CA ASN A 59 -10.10 11.71 -3.91
C ASN A 59 -8.69 11.33 -3.43
N LEU A 60 -8.24 10.11 -3.75
CA LEU A 60 -6.88 9.66 -3.46
C LEU A 60 -5.82 10.56 -4.12
N LEU A 61 -5.97 10.84 -5.41
CA LEU A 61 -5.02 11.70 -6.14
C LEU A 61 -5.02 13.13 -5.60
N ASP A 62 -6.16 13.65 -5.14
CA ASP A 62 -6.24 14.96 -4.49
C ASP A 62 -5.49 14.99 -3.16
N ILE A 63 -5.68 13.99 -2.31
CA ILE A 63 -4.97 13.85 -1.03
C ILE A 63 -3.46 13.76 -1.26
N VAL A 64 -3.03 12.89 -2.20
CA VAL A 64 -1.61 12.70 -2.52
C VAL A 64 -1.01 13.99 -3.10
N THR A 65 -1.74 14.71 -3.95
CA THR A 65 -1.27 15.99 -4.52
C THR A 65 -1.18 17.09 -3.46
N LEU A 66 -2.11 17.13 -2.50
CA LEU A 66 -2.12 18.07 -1.38
C LEU A 66 -0.96 17.84 -0.41
N LYS A 67 -0.59 16.58 -0.16
CA LYS A 67 0.55 16.22 0.71
C LYS A 67 1.93 16.52 0.08
N GLY A 68 1.98 16.80 -1.22
CA GLY A 68 3.16 17.32 -1.91
C GLY A 68 3.97 16.26 -2.67
N THR A 69 5.08 16.68 -3.26
CA THR A 69 5.83 15.89 -4.25
C THR A 69 6.27 14.53 -3.73
N ARG A 70 6.69 14.42 -2.46
CA ARG A 70 7.11 13.14 -1.85
C ARG A 70 5.97 12.11 -1.78
N ALA A 71 4.75 12.58 -1.50
CA ALA A 71 3.56 11.74 -1.50
C ALA A 71 3.26 11.21 -2.91
N CYS A 72 3.38 12.09 -3.91
CA CYS A 72 3.23 11.71 -5.32
C CYS A 72 4.26 10.64 -5.76
N GLU A 73 5.52 10.76 -5.32
CA GLU A 73 6.57 9.77 -5.61
C GLU A 73 6.23 8.40 -5.03
N LEU A 74 5.82 8.36 -3.76
CA LEU A 74 5.46 7.12 -3.07
C LEU A 74 4.23 6.48 -3.72
N PHE A 75 3.21 7.26 -4.07
CA PHE A 75 2.06 6.74 -4.81
C PHE A 75 2.46 6.06 -6.12
N LEU A 76 3.38 6.66 -6.89
CA LEU A 76 3.88 6.05 -8.13
C LEU A 76 4.63 4.74 -7.86
N LEU A 77 5.42 4.67 -6.77
CA LEU A 77 6.10 3.44 -6.37
C LEU A 77 5.11 2.33 -5.99
N ALA A 78 4.07 2.63 -5.22
CA ALA A 78 3.03 1.64 -4.90
C ALA A 78 2.30 1.15 -6.16
N LEU A 79 2.04 2.07 -7.10
CA LEU A 79 1.40 1.73 -8.36
C LEU A 79 2.27 0.80 -9.21
N GLU A 80 3.58 1.03 -9.25
CA GLU A 80 4.55 0.17 -9.94
C GLU A 80 4.69 -1.22 -9.29
N ASP A 81 4.66 -1.30 -7.95
CA ASP A 81 4.75 -2.56 -7.20
C ASP A 81 3.54 -3.49 -7.45
N ILE A 82 2.35 -2.91 -7.68
CA ILE A 82 1.08 -3.64 -7.77
C ILE A 82 0.66 -3.86 -9.22
N ILE A 83 0.76 -2.82 -10.06
CA ILE A 83 0.39 -2.91 -11.47
C ILE A 83 1.61 -3.39 -12.24
N HIS A 84 1.60 -4.68 -12.62
CA HIS A 84 2.64 -5.26 -13.44
C HIS A 84 2.98 -4.35 -14.63
N SER A 85 4.27 -4.08 -14.74
CA SER A 85 4.92 -3.02 -15.51
C SER A 85 4.53 -2.93 -17.00
N SER A 86 3.85 -3.90 -17.60
CA SER A 86 3.41 -3.80 -19.01
C SER A 86 2.33 -2.74 -19.24
N GLN A 87 1.31 -2.63 -18.38
CA GLN A 87 0.27 -1.60 -18.53
C GLN A 87 0.80 -0.20 -18.16
N LEU A 88 1.72 -0.14 -17.20
CA LEU A 88 2.24 1.11 -16.65
C LEU A 88 3.40 1.70 -17.48
N ALA A 89 4.22 0.83 -18.10
CA ALA A 89 5.29 1.21 -19.02
C ALA A 89 4.76 1.85 -20.31
N ASP A 90 3.64 1.35 -20.84
CA ASP A 90 3.00 1.92 -22.03
C ASP A 90 2.35 3.29 -21.76
N LEU A 91 2.07 3.63 -20.50
CA LEU A 91 1.21 4.77 -20.16
C LEU A 91 1.93 5.97 -19.53
N ILE A 92 2.95 5.80 -18.65
CA ILE A 92 3.39 6.92 -17.77
C ILE A 92 4.91 6.96 -17.45
N LEU A 93 5.62 5.83 -17.32
CA LEU A 93 6.93 5.80 -16.64
C LEU A 93 8.18 5.85 -17.55
N GLY A 94 8.05 6.10 -18.86
CA GLY A 94 9.21 6.08 -19.78
C GLY A 94 10.25 7.19 -19.52
N SER A 95 9.91 8.24 -18.77
CA SER A 95 10.80 9.37 -18.45
C SER A 95 10.90 9.71 -16.96
N TYR A 96 10.09 9.07 -16.12
CA TYR A 96 10.18 9.22 -14.68
C TYR A 96 11.16 8.17 -14.18
N LYS A 97 12.36 8.61 -13.80
CA LYS A 97 13.31 7.75 -13.11
C LYS A 97 12.88 7.72 -11.63
N PRO A 98 12.26 6.65 -11.13
CA PRO A 98 12.02 6.55 -9.69
C PRO A 98 13.37 6.73 -8.98
N PRO A 99 13.40 7.37 -7.80
CA PRO A 99 14.63 7.41 -7.03
C PRO A 99 15.13 5.96 -6.86
N GLU A 100 16.41 5.70 -7.15
CA GLU A 100 17.06 4.37 -7.05
C GLU A 100 17.02 3.78 -5.63
N LYS A 101 16.44 4.51 -4.68
CA LYS A 101 16.11 4.06 -3.34
C LYS A 101 14.61 3.78 -3.25
N SER A 102 14.28 2.54 -2.88
CA SER A 102 13.16 2.22 -1.99
C SER A 102 13.01 3.31 -0.90
N PRO A 103 11.87 3.45 -0.20
CA PRO A 103 11.75 4.39 0.92
C PRO A 103 12.77 4.05 2.02
N GLU A 104 13.98 4.53 1.82
CA GLU A 104 15.09 4.44 2.72
C GLU A 104 14.96 5.68 3.59
N PRO A 105 14.71 5.50 4.89
CA PRO A 105 14.70 6.61 5.80
C PRO A 105 16.06 7.30 5.71
N SER A 106 16.02 8.63 5.76
CA SER A 106 17.19 9.49 5.94
C SER A 106 18.15 8.83 6.93
N ALA A 107 19.43 8.76 6.55
CA ALA A 107 20.51 7.99 7.16
C ALA A 107 20.92 8.46 8.58
N SER A 108 19.95 8.66 9.49
CA SER A 108 20.19 9.20 10.82
C SER A 108 19.40 8.50 11.93
N LEU A 109 18.57 7.51 11.62
CA LEU A 109 17.96 6.62 12.60
C LEU A 109 18.05 5.20 12.06
N ALA A 110 18.80 4.35 12.74
CA ALA A 110 18.74 2.90 12.51
C ALA A 110 17.28 2.49 12.54
N THR A 111 16.73 2.16 11.38
CA THR A 111 15.33 1.78 11.23
C THR A 111 15.16 0.53 12.07
N LEU A 112 14.38 0.63 13.15
CA LEU A 112 14.11 -0.52 13.99
C LEU A 112 13.53 -1.63 13.09
N PRO A 113 13.89 -2.91 13.28
CA PRO A 113 13.35 -4.00 12.48
C PRO A 113 11.82 -3.97 12.36
N SER A 114 11.14 -3.48 13.41
CA SER A 114 9.70 -3.23 13.43
C SER A 114 9.21 -2.22 12.38
N GLN A 115 9.91 -1.11 12.18
CA GLN A 115 9.55 -0.09 11.18
C GLN A 115 9.72 -0.62 9.75
N SER A 116 10.78 -1.39 9.51
CA SER A 116 10.98 -2.03 8.20
C SER A 116 9.86 -3.04 7.91
N LEU A 117 9.47 -3.84 8.90
CA LEU A 117 8.34 -4.77 8.78
C LEU A 117 7.01 -4.05 8.55
N GLN A 118 6.78 -2.92 9.20
CA GLN A 118 5.59 -2.09 9.00
C GLN A 118 5.50 -1.58 7.56
N GLN A 119 6.57 -1.01 7.02
CA GLN A 119 6.60 -0.47 5.65
C GLN A 119 6.39 -1.55 4.58
N HIS A 120 6.85 -2.78 4.84
CA HIS A 120 6.70 -3.90 3.92
C HIS A 120 5.48 -4.77 4.24
N ARG A 121 4.67 -4.41 5.24
CA ARG A 121 3.52 -5.19 5.70
C ARG A 121 2.59 -5.61 4.56
N PRO A 122 2.18 -4.74 3.62
CA PRO A 122 1.26 -5.14 2.54
C PRO A 122 1.87 -6.20 1.63
N ASN A 123 3.16 -6.06 1.32
CA ASN A 123 3.93 -7.04 0.54
C ASN A 123 4.04 -8.39 1.27
N ILE A 124 4.33 -8.36 2.57
CA ILE A 124 4.42 -9.56 3.42
C ILE A 124 3.05 -10.25 3.50
N VAL A 125 1.99 -9.49 3.80
CA VAL A 125 0.62 -10.01 3.89
C VAL A 125 0.19 -10.65 2.58
N ARG A 126 0.46 -10.02 1.43
CA ARG A 126 0.13 -10.59 0.11
C ARG A 126 0.85 -11.90 -0.17
N LYS A 127 2.13 -12.00 0.19
CA LYS A 127 2.91 -13.24 0.04
C LYS A 127 2.43 -14.34 0.97
N LEU A 128 2.02 -13.98 2.18
CA LEU A 128 1.48 -14.90 3.18
C LEU A 128 0.02 -15.27 2.89
N HIS A 129 -0.71 -14.46 2.14
CA HIS A 129 -2.10 -14.71 1.77
C HIS A 129 -2.21 -16.07 1.06
N GLY A 130 -3.19 -16.89 1.48
CA GLY A 130 -3.34 -18.28 1.02
C GLY A 130 -2.37 -19.29 1.66
N HIS A 131 -1.34 -18.84 2.38
CA HIS A 131 -0.33 -19.68 3.05
C HIS A 131 -0.36 -19.56 4.58
N ILE A 132 -1.23 -18.69 5.13
CA ILE A 132 -1.31 -18.39 6.57
C ILE A 132 -1.45 -19.65 7.42
N ALA A 133 -2.32 -20.59 7.03
CA ALA A 133 -2.52 -21.84 7.76
C ALA A 133 -1.22 -22.67 7.85
N ALA A 134 -0.50 -22.82 6.74
CA ALA A 134 0.75 -23.57 6.69
C ALA A 134 1.87 -22.86 7.47
N VAL A 135 1.93 -21.53 7.41
CA VAL A 135 2.91 -20.74 8.16
C VAL A 135 2.65 -20.81 9.67
N LEU A 136 1.39 -20.74 10.10
CA LEU A 136 1.02 -20.89 11.51
C LEU A 136 1.32 -22.29 12.04
N GLU A 137 1.09 -23.34 11.24
CA GLU A 137 1.44 -24.72 11.60
C GLU A 137 2.95 -24.86 11.82
N ILE A 138 3.76 -24.29 10.92
CA ILE A 138 5.22 -24.25 11.06
C ILE A 138 5.61 -23.51 12.34
N LEU A 139 5.10 -22.29 12.57
CA LEU A 139 5.44 -21.49 13.73
C LEU A 139 5.03 -22.15 15.07
N HIS A 140 3.90 -22.83 15.08
CA HIS A 140 3.46 -23.64 16.22
C HIS A 140 4.38 -24.83 16.47
N SER A 141 4.80 -25.54 15.41
CA SER A 141 5.72 -26.69 15.53
C SER A 141 7.11 -26.31 16.07
N TYR A 142 7.58 -25.10 15.79
CA TYR A 142 8.84 -24.55 16.34
C TYR A 142 8.66 -23.93 17.73
N GLY A 143 7.45 -23.89 18.28
CA GLY A 143 7.16 -23.31 19.60
C GLY A 143 7.23 -21.78 19.64
N HIS A 144 7.18 -21.12 18.47
CA HIS A 144 7.14 -19.66 18.38
C HIS A 144 5.73 -19.10 18.57
N PHE A 145 4.71 -19.92 18.30
CA PHE A 145 3.31 -19.57 18.48
C PHE A 145 2.62 -20.64 19.33
N SER A 146 1.80 -20.20 20.27
CA SER A 146 0.84 -21.03 20.96
C SER A 146 -0.39 -21.26 20.10
N LYS A 147 -1.16 -22.32 20.40
CA LYS A 147 -2.44 -22.59 19.73
C LYS A 147 -3.40 -21.40 19.82
N TYR A 148 -3.42 -20.70 20.95
CA TYR A 148 -4.22 -19.50 21.16
C TYR A 148 -3.84 -18.38 20.19
N GLU A 149 -2.54 -18.11 20.02
CA GLU A 149 -2.05 -17.08 19.09
C GLU A 149 -2.34 -17.46 17.63
N CYS A 150 -2.27 -18.74 17.26
CA CYS A 150 -2.71 -19.21 15.95
C CYS A 150 -4.19 -18.96 15.71
N ASP A 151 -5.03 -19.26 16.71
CA ASP A 151 -6.48 -19.06 16.62
C ASP A 151 -6.82 -17.56 16.50
N GLU A 152 -6.11 -16.67 17.20
CA GLU A 152 -6.30 -15.22 17.10
C GLU A 152 -5.92 -14.65 15.73
N VAL A 153 -4.80 -15.10 15.14
CA VAL A 153 -4.37 -14.65 13.81
C VAL A 153 -5.35 -15.08 12.71
N GLN A 154 -6.06 -16.19 12.91
CA GLN A 154 -7.06 -16.69 11.96
C GLN A 154 -8.43 -16.00 12.10
N LEU A 155 -8.62 -15.13 13.10
CA LEU A 155 -9.88 -14.42 13.26
C LEU A 155 -10.10 -13.42 12.11
N PRO A 156 -11.35 -13.30 11.61
CA PRO A 156 -11.69 -12.27 10.63
C PRO A 156 -11.32 -10.87 11.14
N ILE A 157 -10.70 -10.08 10.27
CA ILE A 157 -10.14 -8.74 10.57
C ILE A 157 -11.19 -7.80 11.20
N CYS A 158 -12.49 -8.03 10.97
CA CYS A 158 -13.58 -7.29 11.61
C CYS A 158 -13.55 -7.29 13.16
N ARG A 159 -12.76 -8.16 13.80
CA ARG A 159 -12.52 -8.14 15.26
C ARG A 159 -11.20 -7.50 15.69
N CYS A 160 -10.23 -7.34 14.79
CA CYS A 160 -8.88 -6.84 15.14
C CYS A 160 -8.74 -5.32 15.05
N VAL A 161 -9.72 -4.60 14.49
CA VAL A 161 -9.68 -3.12 14.36
C VAL A 161 -9.64 -2.41 15.73
N CYS A 162 -10.00 -3.08 16.83
CA CYS A 162 -9.95 -2.51 18.18
C CYS A 162 -8.62 -2.66 18.94
N VAL A 163 -7.61 -3.36 18.42
CA VAL A 163 -6.40 -3.70 19.23
C VAL A 163 -5.16 -2.87 18.85
N CYS A 164 -5.26 -1.97 17.87
CA CYS A 164 -4.17 -1.05 17.50
C CYS A 164 -4.56 0.42 17.70
N VAL A 165 -5.12 0.78 18.86
CA VAL A 165 -5.20 2.16 19.38
C VAL A 165 -4.52 2.22 20.73
#